data_AF-R4X256-F1
#
_entry.id   AF-R4X256-F1
#
_cell.length_a   1.000
_cell.length_b   1.000
_cell.length_c   1.000
_cell.angle_alpha   90.00
_cell.angle_beta   90.00
_cell.angle_gamma   90.00
#
_symmetry.space_group_name_H-M   'P 1'
#
loop_
_entity.id
_entity.type
_entity.pdbx_description
1 polymer ?
#
loop_
_entity_poly.entity_id
_entity_poly.type
_entity_poly.pdbx_seq_one_letter_code
_entity_poly.pdbx_strand_id
1 'polypeptide(L)'
;MESTLSAESAQSSGLRTAKLFFYAAIILLIAEFIGAFTFRIGPGKVVLLPMIWALLLGAALGLVSERWKSPARLDVRSQFYAAAILQPALLLFVAKLGLMVGSALPKLAAAGWALAFQELGHFVGTILLGLPLALLLGIKREAIGATFSVGREPSLAIIGEKYGMDSAEGRGVLAEYLTGTVFGAVFIAIFAGFVASLHIFHPLALAMGSGVGSGSMMAAASGAIAAQQDPETAKSVLTFAAASNLITTTIGTYFTLFISLPMAVWGYRLLEPLIGRTTKASSARDAASTAPKLGDVKTEAPHLGYGGKLLAWGVTAAMAIVADWITHGTTPLQALPGMALMVLATIVGDAVAQATGRKIPAVCWVSIVAMFLTSPWCPWAAQIATASAQNDFLGVTTPMLTFAGLSIAKDIPAFRRLGWRIVLVSFVANAGTFLGAALVAQLFHI
;
A
#
# COMPACT_ATOMS: atom_id res chain seq x y z
N MET A 1 -40.85 8.82 19.34
CA MET A 1 -40.60 7.79 18.29
C MET A 1 -39.38 8.10 17.41
N GLU A 2 -38.87 9.34 17.36
CA GLU A 2 -37.59 9.68 16.70
C GLU A 2 -36.34 9.40 17.55
N SER A 3 -36.46 9.29 18.87
CA SER A 3 -35.33 8.99 19.78
C SER A 3 -34.92 7.52 19.81
N THR A 4 -35.79 6.60 19.38
CA THR A 4 -35.52 5.15 19.35
C THR A 4 -34.85 4.71 18.05
N LEU A 5 -35.14 5.38 16.93
CA LEU A 5 -34.56 5.08 15.61
C LEU A 5 -33.09 5.55 15.49
N SER A 6 -32.71 6.63 16.17
CA SER A 6 -31.32 7.10 16.24
C SER A 6 -30.44 6.18 17.10
N ALA A 7 -30.98 5.67 18.21
CA ALA A 7 -30.29 4.72 19.10
C ALA A 7 -30.04 3.36 18.43
N GLU A 8 -31.01 2.80 17.69
CA GLU A 8 -30.82 1.54 16.94
C GLU A 8 -29.77 1.68 15.82
N SER A 9 -29.73 2.83 15.14
CA SER A 9 -28.72 3.10 14.10
C SER A 9 -27.30 3.16 14.69
N ALA A 10 -27.13 3.78 15.86
CA ALA A 10 -25.86 3.91 16.57
C ALA A 10 -25.42 2.60 17.22
N GLN A 11 -26.35 1.84 17.81
CA GLN A 11 -26.09 0.53 18.43
C GLN A 11 -25.71 -0.52 17.37
N SER A 12 -26.35 -0.50 16.19
CA SER A 12 -25.98 -1.37 15.06
C SER A 12 -24.62 -1.02 14.43
N SER A 13 -24.18 0.23 14.57
CA SER A 13 -22.87 0.71 14.11
C SER A 13 -21.77 0.28 15.09
N GLY A 14 -21.97 0.51 16.39
CA GLY A 14 -21.02 0.10 17.44
C GLY A 14 -20.76 -1.40 17.48
N LEU A 15 -21.80 -2.23 17.32
CA LEU A 15 -21.66 -3.69 17.28
C LEU A 15 -20.85 -4.16 16.06
N ARG A 16 -21.02 -3.50 14.90
CA ARG A 16 -20.24 -3.78 13.68
C ARG A 16 -18.78 -3.41 13.85
N THR A 17 -18.50 -2.25 14.46
CA THR A 17 -17.16 -1.80 14.78
C THR A 17 -16.45 -2.78 15.73
N ALA A 18 -17.09 -3.15 16.84
CA ALA A 18 -16.53 -4.09 17.82
C ALA A 18 -16.24 -5.46 17.19
N LYS A 19 -17.17 -5.95 16.35
CA LYS A 19 -17.01 -7.21 15.62
C LYS A 19 -15.83 -7.19 14.65
N LEU A 20 -15.65 -6.11 13.88
CA LEU A 20 -14.52 -5.97 12.96
C LEU A 20 -13.19 -5.96 13.71
N PHE A 21 -13.09 -5.22 14.80
CA PHE A 21 -11.89 -5.20 15.63
C PHE A 21 -11.62 -6.55 16.29
N PHE A 22 -12.66 -7.26 16.73
CA PHE A 22 -12.52 -8.62 17.26
C PHE A 22 -11.95 -9.59 16.22
N TYR A 23 -12.49 -9.58 15.00
CA TYR A 23 -11.92 -10.41 13.92
C TYR A 23 -10.50 -10.00 13.55
N ALA A 24 -10.23 -8.70 13.48
CA ALA A 24 -8.90 -8.20 13.18
C ALA A 24 -7.89 -8.64 14.26
N ALA A 25 -8.26 -8.58 15.54
CA ALA A 25 -7.44 -9.06 16.65
C ALA A 25 -7.18 -10.57 16.55
N ILE A 26 -8.21 -11.39 16.29
CA ILE A 26 -8.03 -12.84 16.12
C ILE A 26 -7.11 -13.15 14.93
N ILE A 27 -7.34 -12.51 13.78
CA ILE A 27 -6.50 -12.73 12.59
C ILE A 27 -5.05 -12.35 12.89
N LEU A 28 -4.83 -11.21 13.55
CA LEU A 28 -3.50 -10.80 13.96
C LEU A 28 -2.85 -11.84 14.86
N LEU A 29 -3.53 -12.30 15.91
CA LEU A 29 -2.99 -13.33 16.80
C LEU A 29 -2.61 -14.59 16.02
N ILE A 30 -3.50 -15.11 15.17
CA ILE A 30 -3.23 -16.29 14.36
C ILE A 30 -2.03 -16.06 13.43
N ALA A 31 -1.96 -14.90 12.77
CA ALA A 31 -0.90 -14.57 11.85
C ALA A 31 0.48 -14.47 12.53
N GLU A 32 0.55 -13.84 13.71
CA GLU A 32 1.78 -13.77 14.51
C GLU A 32 2.17 -15.15 15.06
N PHE A 33 1.20 -15.99 15.44
CA PHE A 33 1.46 -17.39 15.85
C PHE A 33 1.97 -18.26 14.71
N ILE A 34 1.53 -18.04 13.46
CA ILE A 34 2.07 -18.74 12.29
C ILE A 34 3.55 -18.33 12.07
N GLY A 35 3.88 -17.06 12.33
CA GLY A 35 5.23 -16.56 12.22
C GLY A 35 5.73 -16.42 10.77
N ALA A 36 7.05 -16.27 10.63
CA ALA A 36 7.69 -16.22 9.32
C ALA A 36 7.79 -17.63 8.71
N PHE A 37 7.26 -17.79 7.50
CA PHE A 37 7.35 -19.03 6.74
C PHE A 37 8.27 -18.83 5.53
N THR A 38 9.33 -19.65 5.45
CA THR A 38 10.30 -19.59 4.36
C THR A 38 10.25 -20.86 3.52
N PHE A 39 10.18 -20.71 2.20
CA PHE A 39 10.24 -21.84 1.27
C PHE A 39 11.12 -21.51 0.07
N ARG A 40 11.59 -22.56 -0.63
CA ARG A 40 12.50 -22.42 -1.77
C ARG A 40 11.73 -22.55 -3.09
N ILE A 41 12.00 -21.66 -4.03
CA ILE A 41 11.52 -21.74 -5.41
C ILE A 41 12.75 -21.74 -6.33
N GLY A 42 13.13 -22.92 -6.84
CA GLY A 42 14.34 -23.07 -7.65
C GLY A 42 15.60 -22.60 -6.91
N PRO A 43 16.44 -21.72 -7.49
CA PRO A 43 17.63 -21.19 -6.81
C PRO A 43 17.30 -20.16 -5.72
N GLY A 44 16.08 -19.61 -5.71
CA GLY A 44 15.69 -18.52 -4.82
C GLY A 44 14.91 -18.97 -3.59
N LYS A 45 14.85 -18.07 -2.60
CA LYS A 45 14.09 -18.22 -1.36
C LYS A 45 12.98 -17.18 -1.33
N VAL A 46 11.82 -17.58 -0.83
CA VAL A 46 10.67 -16.70 -0.60
C VAL A 46 10.33 -16.71 0.88
N VAL A 47 10.10 -15.52 1.44
CA VAL A 47 9.76 -15.33 2.86
C VAL A 47 8.37 -14.71 2.96
N LEU A 48 7.46 -15.42 3.62
CA LEU A 48 6.13 -14.92 3.97
C LEU A 48 6.12 -14.53 5.44
N LEU A 49 5.95 -13.24 5.69
CA LEU A 49 5.90 -12.67 7.04
C LEU A 49 4.48 -12.71 7.63
N PRO A 50 4.33 -12.64 8.96
CA PRO A 50 3.04 -12.60 9.65
C PRO A 50 2.03 -11.63 9.03
N MET A 51 2.48 -10.43 8.65
CA MET A 51 1.64 -9.42 8.02
C MET A 51 0.94 -9.92 6.73
N ILE A 52 1.58 -10.82 5.96
CA ILE A 52 1.02 -11.40 4.73
C ILE A 52 -0.01 -12.46 5.08
N TRP A 53 0.24 -13.27 6.12
CA TRP A 53 -0.77 -14.18 6.65
C TRP A 53 -1.99 -13.42 7.14
N ALA A 54 -1.82 -12.28 7.80
CA ALA A 54 -2.91 -11.44 8.27
C ALA A 54 -3.75 -10.88 7.11
N LEU A 55 -3.10 -10.43 6.03
CA LEU A 55 -3.77 -10.02 4.79
C LEU A 55 -4.59 -11.18 4.18
N LEU A 56 -3.96 -12.36 4.03
CA LEU A 56 -4.57 -13.53 3.41
C LEU A 56 -5.74 -14.09 4.23
N LEU A 57 -5.59 -14.17 5.56
CA LEU A 57 -6.64 -14.62 6.48
C LEU A 57 -7.80 -13.62 6.52
N GLY A 58 -7.52 -12.32 6.52
CA GLY A 58 -8.55 -11.28 6.40
C GLY A 58 -9.33 -11.40 5.10
N ALA A 59 -8.63 -11.59 3.97
CA ALA A 59 -9.26 -11.80 2.67
C ALA A 59 -10.10 -13.08 2.63
N ALA A 60 -9.55 -14.19 3.15
CA ALA A 60 -10.24 -15.47 3.22
C ALA A 60 -11.51 -15.38 4.08
N LEU A 61 -11.44 -14.76 5.26
CA LEU A 61 -12.60 -14.54 6.12
C LEU A 61 -13.63 -13.65 5.44
N GLY A 62 -13.21 -12.55 4.82
CA GLY A 62 -14.08 -11.66 4.05
C GLY A 62 -14.88 -12.41 2.98
N LEU A 63 -14.18 -13.25 2.19
CA LEU A 63 -14.76 -14.04 1.11
C LEU A 63 -15.66 -15.19 1.59
N VAL A 64 -15.22 -15.95 2.59
CA VAL A 64 -15.95 -17.12 3.10
C VAL A 64 -17.20 -16.70 3.88
N SER A 65 -17.12 -15.58 4.61
CA SER A 65 -18.22 -15.11 5.43
C SER A 65 -19.46 -14.71 4.62
N GLU A 66 -19.33 -14.40 3.32
CA GLU A 66 -20.48 -14.16 2.44
C GLU A 66 -21.46 -15.34 2.38
N ARG A 67 -20.96 -16.57 2.60
CA ARG A 67 -21.75 -17.80 2.57
C ARG A 67 -22.46 -18.08 3.90
N TRP A 68 -22.16 -17.33 4.96
CA TRP A 68 -22.69 -17.57 6.31
C TRP A 68 -24.08 -16.96 6.47
N LYS A 69 -24.99 -17.69 7.12
CA LYS A 69 -26.32 -17.20 7.51
C LYS A 69 -26.37 -16.59 8.93
N SER A 70 -25.24 -16.58 9.63
CA SER A 70 -25.12 -16.13 11.03
C SER A 70 -24.83 -14.62 11.13
N PRO A 71 -25.20 -13.96 12.25
CA PRO A 71 -24.76 -12.59 12.55
C PRO A 71 -23.24 -12.42 12.58
N ALA A 72 -22.46 -13.51 12.59
CA ALA A 72 -21.02 -13.51 12.42
C ALA A 72 -20.55 -13.06 11.01
N ARG A 73 -21.40 -13.09 9.98
CA ARG A 73 -21.08 -12.73 8.58
C ARG A 73 -20.50 -11.33 8.43
N LEU A 74 -19.40 -11.14 7.68
CA LEU A 74 -18.95 -9.81 7.27
C LEU A 74 -19.79 -9.40 6.06
N ASP A 75 -20.80 -8.56 6.29
CA ASP A 75 -21.57 -7.97 5.21
C ASP A 75 -20.72 -6.93 4.45
N VAL A 76 -21.14 -6.60 3.23
CA VAL A 76 -20.43 -5.64 2.37
C VAL A 76 -20.20 -4.30 3.08
N ARG A 77 -21.15 -3.86 3.91
CA ARG A 77 -21.00 -2.62 4.71
C ARG A 77 -19.87 -2.73 5.73
N SER A 78 -19.71 -3.87 6.41
CA SER A 78 -18.56 -4.11 7.30
C SER A 78 -17.24 -4.10 6.55
N GLN A 79 -17.20 -4.62 5.31
CA GLN A 79 -15.99 -4.60 4.48
C GLN A 79 -15.62 -3.17 4.01
N PHE A 80 -16.61 -2.35 3.63
CA PHE A 80 -16.39 -0.92 3.39
C PHE A 80 -15.92 -0.19 4.65
N TYR A 81 -16.45 -0.54 5.82
CA TYR A 81 -16.00 0.03 7.08
C TYR A 81 -14.57 -0.40 7.44
N ALA A 82 -14.17 -1.64 7.14
CA ALA A 82 -12.78 -2.08 7.26
C ALA A 82 -11.84 -1.25 6.36
N ALA A 83 -12.24 -0.98 5.10
CA ALA A 83 -11.50 -0.04 4.25
C ALA A 83 -11.49 1.39 4.79
N ALA A 84 -12.54 1.82 5.50
CA ALA A 84 -12.55 3.12 6.14
C ALA A 84 -11.57 3.21 7.31
N ILE A 85 -11.43 2.14 8.10
CA ILE A 85 -10.44 2.00 9.20
C ILE A 85 -9.00 1.91 8.65
N LEU A 86 -8.82 1.33 7.47
CA LEU A 86 -7.52 1.20 6.82
C LEU A 86 -6.83 2.56 6.67
N GLN A 87 -7.57 3.63 6.34
CA GLN A 87 -6.98 4.96 6.15
C GLN A 87 -6.38 5.55 7.46
N PRO A 88 -7.07 5.57 8.61
CA PRO A 88 -6.46 5.85 9.91
C PRO A 88 -5.27 4.94 10.24
N ALA A 89 -5.38 3.62 10.04
CA ALA A 89 -4.29 2.69 10.31
C ALA A 89 -3.04 3.00 9.46
N LEU A 90 -3.24 3.36 8.18
CA LEU A 90 -2.20 3.82 7.29
C LEU A 90 -1.49 5.08 7.82
N LEU A 91 -2.21 6.03 8.43
CA LEU A 91 -1.57 7.22 9.01
C LEU A 91 -0.69 6.87 10.23
N LEU A 92 -1.05 5.86 11.02
CA LEU A 92 -0.19 5.36 12.09
C LEU A 92 1.07 4.68 11.53
N PHE A 93 0.90 3.89 10.46
CA PHE A 93 2.03 3.32 9.72
C PHE A 93 2.94 4.41 9.15
N VAL A 94 2.39 5.46 8.53
CA VAL A 94 3.15 6.61 8.03
C VAL A 94 3.90 7.35 9.14
N ALA A 95 3.32 7.46 10.34
CA ALA A 95 4.03 8.01 11.49
C ALA A 95 5.25 7.15 11.85
N LYS A 96 5.14 5.82 11.83
CA LYS A 96 6.31 4.93 12.02
C LYS A 96 7.39 5.18 10.97
N LEU A 97 7.00 5.28 9.69
CA LEU A 97 7.92 5.59 8.60
C LEU A 97 8.66 6.92 8.84
N GLY A 98 7.90 7.96 9.20
CA GLY A 98 8.46 9.27 9.50
C GLY A 98 9.50 9.21 10.61
N LEU A 99 9.20 8.55 11.73
CA LEU A 99 10.15 8.39 12.85
C LEU A 99 11.42 7.63 12.43
N MET A 100 11.29 6.59 11.60
CA MET A 100 12.45 5.86 11.08
C MET A 100 13.33 6.75 10.19
N VAL A 101 12.70 7.46 9.25
CA VAL A 101 13.38 8.36 8.31
C VAL A 101 14.03 9.55 9.02
N GLY A 102 13.36 10.14 10.01
CA GLY A 102 13.86 11.29 10.76
C GLY A 102 15.19 11.01 11.45
N SER A 103 15.30 9.85 12.11
CA SER A 103 16.55 9.40 12.75
C SER A 103 17.69 9.12 11.76
N ALA A 104 17.38 8.91 10.48
CA ALA A 104 18.32 8.53 9.44
C ALA A 104 18.55 9.62 8.38
N LEU A 105 18.05 10.84 8.60
CA LEU A 105 18.18 11.96 7.66
C LEU A 105 19.62 12.19 7.18
N PRO A 106 20.67 12.17 8.04
CA PRO A 106 22.05 12.34 7.56
C PRO A 106 22.49 11.24 6.59
N LYS A 107 22.11 9.98 6.84
CA LYS A 107 22.43 8.85 5.95
C LYS A 107 21.67 8.95 4.63
N LEU A 108 20.39 9.33 4.68
CA LEU A 108 19.55 9.49 3.49
C LEU A 108 20.00 10.68 2.62
N ALA A 109 20.48 11.77 3.24
CA ALA A 109 21.03 12.91 2.51
C ALA A 109 22.25 12.51 1.66
N ALA A 110 23.09 11.59 2.15
CA ALA A 110 24.21 11.06 1.37
C ALA A 110 23.74 10.26 0.14
N ALA A 111 22.62 9.54 0.26
CA ALA A 111 21.95 8.85 -0.85
C ALA A 111 21.01 9.76 -1.68
N GLY A 112 21.08 11.08 -1.49
CA GLY A 112 20.09 12.04 -1.97
C GLY A 112 19.81 11.98 -3.47
N TRP A 113 20.84 11.73 -4.29
CA TRP A 113 20.67 11.62 -5.74
C TRP A 113 19.89 10.37 -6.16
N ALA A 114 20.19 9.23 -5.55
CA ALA A 114 19.45 8.01 -5.79
C ALA A 114 17.98 8.15 -5.35
N LEU A 115 17.72 8.80 -4.21
CA LEU A 115 16.37 9.13 -3.75
C LEU A 115 15.63 10.11 -4.67
N ALA A 116 16.34 11.08 -5.24
CA ALA A 116 15.74 12.04 -6.17
C ALA A 116 15.37 11.41 -7.52
N PHE A 117 16.22 10.51 -8.03
CA PHE A 117 16.04 9.89 -9.34
C PHE A 117 15.31 8.55 -9.32
N GLN A 118 15.02 7.97 -8.15
CA GLN A 118 14.32 6.68 -8.06
C GLN A 118 12.98 6.65 -8.82
N GLU A 119 12.28 7.79 -8.89
CA GLU A 119 10.98 7.90 -9.58
C GLU A 119 11.13 7.66 -11.08
N LEU A 120 12.32 7.82 -11.66
CA LEU A 120 12.59 7.41 -13.04
C LEU A 120 12.46 5.89 -13.21
N GLY A 121 12.78 5.13 -12.16
CA GLY A 121 12.59 3.67 -12.13
C GLY A 121 11.12 3.27 -12.31
N HIS A 122 10.19 4.15 -11.95
CA HIS A 122 8.76 3.97 -12.18
C HIS A 122 8.45 3.72 -13.67
N PHE A 123 9.12 4.44 -14.58
CA PHE A 123 8.90 4.32 -16.02
C PHE A 123 9.31 2.99 -16.60
N VAL A 124 10.31 2.33 -16.00
CA VAL A 124 10.80 1.04 -16.49
C VAL A 124 9.67 0.02 -16.44
N GLY A 125 8.98 -0.08 -15.32
CA GLY A 125 7.85 -0.98 -15.18
C GLY A 125 6.64 -0.54 -15.97
N THR A 126 6.17 0.69 -15.76
CA THR A 126 4.87 1.11 -16.27
C THR A 126 4.91 1.36 -17.78
N ILE A 127 5.78 2.24 -18.25
CA ILE A 127 5.79 2.69 -19.65
C ILE A 127 6.66 1.81 -20.54
N LEU A 128 7.86 1.40 -20.10
CA LEU A 128 8.77 0.63 -20.96
C LEU A 128 8.39 -0.85 -21.05
N LEU A 129 7.79 -1.42 -20.02
CA LEU A 129 7.38 -2.84 -20.01
C LEU A 129 5.87 -3.01 -20.06
N GLY A 130 5.13 -2.31 -19.20
CA GLY A 130 3.69 -2.45 -19.06
C GLY A 130 2.92 -2.01 -20.31
N LEU A 131 3.22 -0.83 -20.86
CA LEU A 131 2.50 -0.29 -22.03
C LEU A 131 2.67 -1.16 -23.30
N PRO A 132 3.88 -1.58 -23.72
CA PRO A 132 4.03 -2.50 -24.84
C PRO A 132 3.30 -3.83 -24.61
N LEU A 133 3.40 -4.39 -23.40
CA LEU A 133 2.72 -5.65 -23.06
C LEU A 133 1.19 -5.49 -23.13
N ALA A 134 0.66 -4.38 -22.65
CA ALA A 134 -0.78 -4.09 -22.72
C ALA A 134 -1.26 -4.04 -24.17
N LEU A 135 -0.52 -3.35 -25.04
CA LEU A 135 -0.83 -3.26 -26.46
C LEU A 135 -0.72 -4.62 -27.17
N LEU A 136 0.31 -5.42 -26.88
CA LEU A 136 0.46 -6.79 -27.39
C LEU A 136 -0.72 -7.67 -27.02
N LEU A 137 -1.22 -7.53 -25.79
CA LEU A 137 -2.40 -8.23 -25.28
C LEU A 137 -3.73 -7.66 -25.82
N GLY A 138 -3.69 -6.66 -26.70
CA GLY A 138 -4.87 -6.04 -27.31
C GLY A 138 -5.68 -5.17 -26.36
N ILE A 139 -5.02 -4.58 -25.35
CA ILE A 139 -5.57 -3.52 -24.51
C ILE A 139 -5.23 -2.20 -25.21
N LYS A 140 -6.25 -1.45 -25.65
CA LYS A 140 -6.08 -0.20 -26.40
C LYS A 140 -6.00 0.97 -25.41
N ARG A 141 -6.95 1.90 -25.42
CA ARG A 141 -6.93 3.10 -24.59
C ARG A 141 -6.89 2.83 -23.08
N GLU A 142 -7.40 1.70 -22.61
CA GLU A 142 -7.27 1.30 -21.21
C GLU A 142 -5.80 1.11 -20.79
N ALA A 143 -4.89 0.83 -21.72
CA ALA A 143 -3.47 0.70 -21.44
C ALA A 143 -2.91 2.00 -20.85
N ILE A 144 -3.30 3.15 -21.38
CA ILE A 144 -2.85 4.46 -20.87
C ILE A 144 -3.15 4.58 -19.37
N GLY A 145 -4.38 4.26 -18.97
CA GLY A 145 -4.80 4.31 -17.57
C GLY A 145 -4.15 3.22 -16.70
N ALA A 146 -3.88 2.05 -17.25
CA ALA A 146 -3.27 0.95 -16.52
C ALA A 146 -1.74 1.08 -16.37
N THR A 147 -1.07 1.86 -17.23
CA THR A 147 0.39 1.81 -17.36
C THR A 147 1.08 3.17 -17.25
N PHE A 148 0.37 4.21 -16.79
CA PHE A 148 1.01 5.49 -16.44
C PHE A 148 1.48 5.52 -14.99
N SER A 149 0.97 4.62 -14.15
CA SER A 149 1.30 4.56 -12.73
C SER A 149 1.01 3.16 -12.19
N VAL A 150 1.71 2.75 -11.14
CA VAL A 150 1.44 1.52 -10.37
C VAL A 150 0.14 1.59 -9.53
N GLY A 151 -0.68 2.63 -9.74
CA GLY A 151 -2.05 2.70 -9.24
C GLY A 151 -2.17 3.03 -7.75
N ARG A 152 -2.47 4.29 -7.43
CA ARG A 152 -2.84 4.75 -6.08
C ARG A 152 -4.08 5.66 -6.16
N GLU A 153 -4.59 6.07 -5.01
CA GLU A 153 -5.73 7.00 -4.92
C GLU A 153 -5.48 8.30 -5.72
N PRO A 154 -4.27 8.91 -5.70
CA PRO A 154 -3.99 10.05 -6.56
C PRO A 154 -4.06 9.71 -8.06
N SER A 155 -3.67 8.49 -8.46
CA SER A 155 -3.75 8.05 -9.87
C SER A 155 -5.21 7.98 -10.34
N LEU A 156 -6.13 7.48 -9.49
CA LEU A 156 -7.56 7.49 -9.76
C LEU A 156 -8.09 8.91 -9.89
N ALA A 157 -7.71 9.82 -8.98
CA ALA A 157 -8.13 11.22 -9.02
C ALA A 157 -7.66 11.92 -10.31
N ILE A 158 -6.39 11.75 -10.69
CA ILE A 158 -5.81 12.35 -11.90
C ILE A 158 -6.59 11.95 -13.16
N ILE A 159 -6.90 10.65 -13.32
CA ILE A 159 -7.63 10.15 -14.48
C ILE A 159 -9.11 10.52 -14.40
N GLY A 160 -9.71 10.45 -13.21
CA GLY A 160 -11.09 10.84 -12.96
C GLY A 160 -11.36 12.30 -13.36
N GLU A 161 -10.47 13.22 -12.98
CA GLU A 161 -10.60 14.64 -13.34
C GLU A 161 -10.31 14.90 -14.82
N LYS A 162 -9.31 14.23 -15.41
CA LYS A 162 -8.86 14.52 -16.78
C LYS A 162 -9.66 13.82 -17.88
N TYR A 163 -10.11 12.59 -17.63
CA TYR A 163 -10.77 11.74 -18.63
C TYR A 163 -12.16 11.25 -18.18
N GLY A 164 -12.48 11.33 -16.88
CA GLY A 164 -13.69 10.74 -16.31
C GLY A 164 -13.54 9.24 -16.05
N MET A 165 -14.13 8.74 -14.96
CA MET A 165 -14.00 7.32 -14.55
C MET A 165 -14.71 6.34 -15.51
N ASP A 166 -15.64 6.83 -16.33
CA ASP A 166 -16.34 6.03 -17.34
C ASP A 166 -15.54 5.81 -18.64
N SER A 167 -14.46 6.59 -18.83
CA SER A 167 -13.56 6.48 -19.97
C SER A 167 -12.78 5.15 -19.99
N ALA A 168 -12.17 4.84 -21.13
CA ALA A 168 -11.29 3.67 -21.23
C ALA A 168 -10.09 3.81 -20.27
N GLU A 169 -9.51 5.00 -20.18
CA GLU A 169 -8.44 5.33 -19.22
C GLU A 169 -8.90 5.11 -17.77
N GLY A 170 -10.12 5.55 -17.43
CA GLY A 170 -10.75 5.34 -16.13
C GLY A 170 -10.85 3.86 -15.75
N ARG A 171 -11.28 3.02 -16.70
CA ARG A 171 -11.34 1.56 -16.50
C ARG A 171 -9.95 0.96 -16.32
N GLY A 172 -8.96 1.44 -17.09
CA GLY A 172 -7.57 1.01 -16.98
C GLY A 172 -6.98 1.29 -15.60
N VAL A 173 -7.13 2.51 -15.11
CA VAL A 173 -6.58 2.90 -13.79
C VAL A 173 -7.31 2.22 -12.64
N LEU A 174 -8.63 2.01 -12.76
CA LEU A 174 -9.39 1.23 -11.77
C LEU A 174 -8.92 -0.22 -11.73
N ALA A 175 -8.67 -0.80 -12.90
CA ALA A 175 -8.17 -2.17 -12.98
C ALA A 175 -6.79 -2.32 -12.33
N GLU A 176 -5.89 -1.38 -12.57
CA GLU A 176 -4.56 -1.35 -11.93
C GLU A 176 -4.69 -1.22 -10.41
N TYR A 177 -5.46 -0.24 -9.94
CA TYR A 177 -5.69 0.00 -8.51
C TYR A 177 -6.30 -1.22 -7.80
N LEU A 178 -7.33 -1.83 -8.40
CA LEU A 178 -7.97 -3.03 -7.86
C LEU A 178 -7.00 -4.23 -7.85
N THR A 179 -6.18 -4.38 -8.89
CA THR A 179 -5.20 -5.47 -8.93
C THR A 179 -4.12 -5.28 -7.85
N GLY A 180 -3.60 -4.06 -7.71
CA GLY A 180 -2.60 -3.72 -6.69
C GLY A 180 -3.11 -3.89 -5.26
N THR A 181 -4.36 -3.51 -4.98
CA THR A 181 -4.95 -3.66 -3.64
C THR A 181 -5.30 -5.11 -3.29
N VAL A 182 -5.76 -5.91 -4.26
CA VAL A 182 -6.16 -7.31 -4.02
C VAL A 182 -4.95 -8.25 -3.97
N PHE A 183 -4.00 -8.10 -4.89
CA PHE A 183 -2.88 -9.05 -5.03
C PHE A 183 -1.50 -8.42 -4.91
N GLY A 184 -1.37 -7.09 -5.04
CA GLY A 184 -0.08 -6.41 -5.17
C GLY A 184 0.86 -6.68 -4.00
N ALA A 185 0.38 -6.59 -2.75
CA ALA A 185 1.21 -6.85 -1.56
C ALA A 185 1.74 -8.30 -1.50
N VAL A 186 0.90 -9.29 -1.83
CA VAL A 186 1.30 -10.71 -1.86
C VAL A 186 2.30 -10.96 -2.99
N PHE A 187 1.99 -10.45 -4.18
CA PHE A 187 2.84 -10.59 -5.36
C PHE A 187 4.23 -9.99 -5.11
N ILE A 188 4.29 -8.74 -4.62
CA ILE A 188 5.56 -8.05 -4.43
C ILE A 188 6.36 -8.61 -3.27
N ALA A 189 5.74 -9.12 -2.19
CA ALA A 189 6.46 -9.82 -1.13
C ALA A 189 7.21 -11.04 -1.68
N ILE A 190 6.50 -11.86 -2.48
CA ILE A 190 7.09 -13.06 -3.09
C ILE A 190 8.19 -12.67 -4.07
N PHE A 191 7.91 -11.69 -4.94
CA PHE A 191 8.84 -11.26 -5.97
C PHE A 191 10.10 -10.60 -5.39
N ALA A 192 9.94 -9.63 -4.47
CA ALA A 192 11.06 -8.95 -3.82
C ALA A 192 11.90 -9.91 -2.97
N GLY A 193 11.25 -10.81 -2.23
CA GLY A 193 11.94 -11.86 -1.48
C GLY A 193 12.77 -12.76 -2.40
N PHE A 194 12.19 -13.20 -3.52
CA PHE A 194 12.90 -13.99 -4.52
C PHE A 194 14.09 -13.22 -5.13
N VAL A 195 13.90 -11.98 -5.58
CA VAL A 195 14.98 -11.16 -6.16
C VAL A 195 16.11 -10.90 -5.16
N ALA A 196 15.80 -10.64 -3.89
CA ALA A 196 16.79 -10.49 -2.83
C ALA A 196 17.64 -11.74 -2.66
N SER A 197 17.03 -12.92 -2.76
CA SER A 197 17.73 -14.20 -2.64
C SER A 197 18.67 -14.53 -3.81
N LEU A 198 18.54 -13.83 -4.95
CA LEU A 198 19.45 -13.99 -6.09
C LEU A 198 20.79 -13.27 -5.89
N HIS A 199 20.90 -12.39 -4.87
CA HIS A 199 22.11 -11.62 -4.57
C HIS A 199 22.65 -10.79 -5.76
N ILE A 200 21.78 -10.40 -6.70
CA ILE A 200 22.14 -9.58 -7.87
C ILE A 200 22.23 -8.10 -7.51
N PHE A 201 21.33 -7.63 -6.64
CA PHE A 201 21.25 -6.23 -6.22
C PHE A 201 21.69 -6.08 -4.76
N HIS A 202 22.25 -4.92 -4.43
CA HIS A 202 22.51 -4.53 -3.06
C HIS A 202 21.17 -4.41 -2.30
N PRO A 203 21.06 -4.87 -1.03
CA PRO A 203 19.81 -4.84 -0.29
C PRO A 203 19.19 -3.44 -0.17
N LEU A 204 20.02 -2.40 -0.05
CA LEU A 204 19.55 -1.01 0.01
C LEU A 204 19.01 -0.54 -1.35
N ALA A 205 19.56 -1.02 -2.47
CA ALA A 205 18.98 -0.74 -3.78
C ALA A 205 17.61 -1.40 -3.93
N LEU A 206 17.45 -2.65 -3.48
CA LEU A 206 16.13 -3.32 -3.42
C LEU A 206 15.16 -2.61 -2.49
N ALA A 207 15.65 -2.04 -1.39
CA ALA A 207 14.83 -1.21 -0.50
C ALA A 207 14.23 -0.01 -1.23
N MET A 208 15.03 0.68 -2.05
CA MET A 208 14.54 1.78 -2.90
C MET A 208 13.50 1.31 -3.91
N GLY A 209 13.72 0.12 -4.51
CA GLY A 209 12.72 -0.51 -5.36
C GLY A 209 11.39 -0.78 -4.64
N SER A 210 11.46 -1.25 -3.39
CA SER A 210 10.27 -1.57 -2.59
C SER A 210 9.45 -0.34 -2.20
N GLY A 211 10.05 0.85 -2.15
CA GLY A 211 9.33 2.08 -1.82
C GLY A 211 8.36 2.53 -2.91
N VAL A 212 8.53 2.04 -4.15
CA VAL A 212 7.66 2.40 -5.26
C VAL A 212 6.38 1.55 -5.24
N GLY A 213 5.27 2.17 -4.85
CA GLY A 213 3.97 1.50 -4.74
C GLY A 213 3.16 2.01 -3.55
N SER A 214 2.14 1.27 -3.12
CA SER A 214 1.38 1.57 -1.91
C SER A 214 2.21 1.29 -0.64
N GLY A 215 1.81 1.87 0.50
CA GLY A 215 2.47 1.58 1.78
C GLY A 215 2.40 0.10 2.16
N SER A 216 1.31 -0.60 1.81
CA SER A 216 1.16 -2.04 2.02
C SER A 216 2.12 -2.86 1.16
N MET A 217 2.29 -2.51 -0.12
CA MET A 217 3.28 -3.14 -0.99
C MET A 217 4.70 -2.89 -0.52
N MET A 218 5.01 -1.66 -0.12
CA MET A 218 6.34 -1.34 0.41
C MET A 218 6.64 -2.16 1.66
N ALA A 219 5.71 -2.23 2.61
CA ALA A 219 5.93 -2.99 3.83
C ALA A 219 6.11 -4.49 3.57
N ALA A 220 5.32 -5.04 2.64
CA ALA A 220 5.40 -6.42 2.20
C ALA A 220 6.75 -6.75 1.52
N ALA A 221 7.20 -5.92 0.58
CA ALA A 221 8.45 -6.10 -0.14
C ALA A 221 9.68 -5.86 0.74
N SER A 222 9.74 -4.72 1.44
CA SER A 222 10.86 -4.37 2.32
C SER A 222 11.00 -5.34 3.48
N GLY A 223 9.88 -5.82 4.05
CA GLY A 223 9.88 -6.89 5.04
C GLY A 223 10.48 -8.19 4.49
N ALA A 224 10.07 -8.63 3.30
CA ALA A 224 10.59 -9.85 2.68
C ALA A 224 12.09 -9.77 2.35
N ILE A 225 12.59 -8.58 2.00
CA ILE A 225 14.03 -8.31 1.81
C ILE A 225 14.75 -8.33 3.17
N ALA A 226 14.26 -7.56 4.14
CA ALA A 226 14.87 -7.40 5.47
C ALA A 226 14.97 -8.73 6.23
N ALA A 227 13.98 -9.62 6.08
CA ALA A 227 13.99 -10.96 6.70
C ALA A 227 15.13 -11.88 6.22
N GLN A 228 15.84 -11.50 5.16
CA GLN A 228 16.98 -12.25 4.62
C GLN A 228 18.33 -11.60 4.94
N GLN A 229 18.34 -10.50 5.69
CA GLN A 229 19.55 -9.74 6.02
C GLN A 229 19.88 -9.83 7.52
N ASP A 230 21.10 -9.41 7.89
CA ASP A 230 21.45 -9.18 9.29
C ASP A 230 20.64 -8.00 9.88
N PRO A 231 20.54 -7.89 11.23
CA PRO A 231 19.69 -6.87 11.87
C PRO A 231 20.03 -5.42 11.50
N GLU A 232 21.29 -5.09 11.24
CA GLU A 232 21.71 -3.73 10.91
C GLU A 232 21.31 -3.37 9.47
N THR A 233 21.57 -4.28 8.54
CA THR A 233 21.16 -4.13 7.14
C THR A 233 19.64 -4.14 7.02
N ALA A 234 18.94 -5.01 7.75
CA ALA A 234 17.47 -5.07 7.79
C ALA A 234 16.86 -3.72 8.21
N LYS A 235 17.39 -3.11 9.28
CA LYS A 235 16.95 -1.77 9.71
C LYS A 235 17.18 -0.71 8.63
N SER A 236 18.31 -0.78 7.94
CA SER A 236 18.64 0.14 6.85
C SER A 236 17.74 -0.06 5.63
N VAL A 237 17.44 -1.32 5.26
CA VAL A 237 16.46 -1.67 4.21
C VAL A 237 15.10 -1.05 4.51
N LEU A 238 14.55 -1.28 5.72
CA LEU A 238 13.26 -0.72 6.09
C LEU A 238 13.27 0.82 6.07
N THR A 239 14.38 1.44 6.48
CA THR A 239 14.52 2.90 6.51
C THR A 239 14.62 3.52 5.11
N PHE A 240 15.39 2.92 4.21
CA PHE A 240 15.49 3.38 2.81
C PHE A 240 14.18 3.15 2.06
N ALA A 241 13.52 2.02 2.28
CA ALA A 241 12.19 1.74 1.74
C ALA A 241 11.14 2.75 2.24
N ALA A 242 11.18 3.10 3.53
CA ALA A 242 10.34 4.13 4.13
C ALA A 242 10.57 5.51 3.48
N ALA A 243 11.82 5.93 3.36
CA ALA A 243 12.19 7.20 2.73
C ALA A 243 11.72 7.25 1.27
N SER A 244 12.01 6.18 0.53
CA SER A 244 11.57 6.01 -0.85
C SER A 244 10.05 6.14 -0.99
N ASN A 245 9.28 5.44 -0.15
CA ASN A 245 7.81 5.49 -0.21
C ASN A 245 7.22 6.84 0.18
N LEU A 246 7.82 7.54 1.15
CA LEU A 246 7.40 8.89 1.52
C LEU A 246 7.63 9.88 0.37
N ILE A 247 8.75 9.76 -0.34
CA ILE A 247 9.03 10.55 -1.54
C ILE A 247 8.02 10.23 -2.65
N THR A 248 7.80 8.94 -2.96
CA THR A 248 6.81 8.52 -3.96
C THR A 248 5.42 9.01 -3.62
N THR A 249 5.03 8.98 -2.35
CA THR A 249 3.70 9.44 -1.93
C THR A 249 3.55 10.96 -2.04
N THR A 250 4.60 11.72 -1.72
CA THR A 250 4.54 13.19 -1.66
C THR A 250 4.82 13.85 -3.01
N ILE A 251 5.94 13.46 -3.65
CA ILE A 251 6.43 14.04 -4.91
C ILE A 251 5.95 13.21 -6.11
N GLY A 252 5.86 11.89 -5.96
CA GLY A 252 5.50 10.97 -7.05
C GLY A 252 4.12 11.23 -7.66
N THR A 253 3.17 11.82 -6.93
CA THR A 253 1.88 12.26 -7.48
C THR A 253 2.06 13.34 -8.57
N TYR A 254 2.88 14.36 -8.29
CA TYR A 254 3.18 15.42 -9.26
C TYR A 254 3.99 14.90 -10.44
N PHE A 255 4.95 14.02 -10.16
CA PHE A 255 5.71 13.32 -11.19
C PHE A 255 4.79 12.50 -12.11
N THR A 256 3.82 11.80 -11.53
CA THR A 256 2.81 11.02 -12.27
C THR A 256 1.95 11.93 -13.15
N LEU A 257 1.46 13.04 -12.60
CA LEU A 257 0.60 14.00 -13.31
C LEU A 257 1.32 14.70 -14.47
N PHE A 258 2.52 15.24 -14.21
CA PHE A 258 3.22 16.13 -15.14
C PHE A 258 4.21 15.42 -16.07
N ILE A 259 4.66 14.21 -15.72
CA ILE A 259 5.67 13.49 -16.52
C ILE A 259 5.12 12.15 -16.99
N SER A 260 4.70 11.29 -16.05
CA SER A 260 4.32 9.91 -16.39
C SER A 260 3.11 9.80 -17.29
N LEU A 261 2.03 10.54 -16.98
CA LEU A 261 0.82 10.50 -17.80
C LEU A 261 1.06 11.06 -19.22
N PRO A 262 1.69 12.23 -19.42
CA PRO A 262 2.08 12.69 -20.75
C PRO A 262 2.95 11.69 -21.51
N MET A 263 3.92 11.07 -20.84
CA MET A 263 4.78 10.05 -21.46
C MET A 263 4.03 8.78 -21.84
N ALA A 264 3.09 8.31 -21.01
CA ALA A 264 2.26 7.15 -21.32
C ALA A 264 1.38 7.41 -22.54
N VAL A 265 0.79 8.60 -22.64
CA VAL A 265 0.02 9.05 -23.82
C VAL A 265 0.91 9.12 -25.06
N TRP A 266 2.12 9.66 -24.93
CA TRP A 266 3.07 9.73 -26.05
C TRP A 266 3.52 8.34 -26.50
N GLY A 267 3.92 7.47 -25.56
CA GLY A 267 4.29 6.09 -25.83
C GLY A 267 3.16 5.29 -26.48
N TYR A 268 1.91 5.54 -26.07
CA TYR A 268 0.74 4.91 -26.68
C TYR A 268 0.63 5.28 -28.16
N ARG A 269 0.72 6.58 -28.49
CA ARG A 269 0.65 7.07 -29.88
C ARG A 269 1.78 6.51 -30.75
N LEU A 270 2.95 6.26 -30.17
CA LEU A 270 4.09 5.70 -30.88
C LEU A 270 3.94 4.19 -31.09
N LEU A 271 3.55 3.45 -30.05
CA LEU A 271 3.57 1.99 -30.03
C LEU A 271 2.28 1.35 -30.57
N GLU A 272 1.12 1.99 -30.42
CA GLU A 272 -0.17 1.45 -30.90
C GLU A 272 -0.14 1.17 -32.41
N PRO A 273 0.34 2.07 -33.30
CA PRO A 273 0.36 1.79 -34.73
C PRO A 273 1.31 0.65 -35.12
N LEU A 274 2.39 0.46 -34.35
CA LEU A 274 3.44 -0.52 -34.61
C LEU A 274 3.06 -1.92 -34.11
N ILE A 275 2.51 -2.00 -32.90
CA ILE A 275 2.33 -3.25 -32.15
C ILE A 275 0.84 -3.60 -31.98
N GLY A 276 -0.06 -2.62 -31.94
CA GLY A 276 -1.50 -2.81 -31.68
C GLY A 276 -2.31 -3.34 -32.87
N ARG A 277 -1.75 -3.35 -34.09
CA ARG A 277 -2.41 -3.81 -35.32
C ARG A 277 -2.37 -5.32 -35.57
N THR A 278 -1.45 -6.04 -34.93
CA THR A 278 -1.18 -7.46 -35.25
C THR A 278 -2.02 -8.45 -34.44
N THR A 279 -2.72 -8.00 -33.39
CA THR A 279 -3.47 -8.89 -32.51
C THR A 279 -4.91 -9.07 -33.01
N LYS A 280 -5.32 -10.30 -33.38
CA LYS A 280 -6.74 -10.67 -33.68
C LYS A 280 -7.74 -10.26 -32.57
N ALA A 281 -7.24 -10.00 -31.36
CA ALA A 281 -8.02 -9.48 -30.24
C ALA A 281 -8.47 -8.01 -30.38
N SER A 282 -7.75 -7.22 -31.19
CA SER A 282 -8.07 -5.81 -31.46
C SER A 282 -9.37 -5.66 -32.25
N SER A 283 -9.68 -6.66 -33.11
CA SER A 283 -10.89 -6.73 -33.94
C SER A 283 -12.10 -7.35 -33.22
N ALA A 284 -11.87 -8.22 -32.23
CA ALA A 284 -12.94 -8.89 -31.48
C ALA A 284 -13.55 -8.02 -30.36
N ARG A 285 -12.83 -6.98 -29.91
CA ARG A 285 -13.27 -6.09 -28.82
C ARG A 285 -14.14 -4.93 -29.30
N ASP A 286 -13.95 -4.49 -30.56
CA ASP A 286 -14.80 -3.47 -31.19
C ASP A 286 -16.23 -3.99 -31.45
N ALA A 287 -16.43 -5.32 -31.51
CA ALA A 287 -17.74 -5.97 -31.59
C ALA A 287 -18.41 -6.24 -30.23
N ALA A 288 -17.70 -6.04 -29.11
CA ALA A 288 -18.19 -6.25 -27.75
C ALA A 288 -18.27 -4.92 -26.97
N SER A 289 -19.02 -3.96 -27.51
CA SER A 289 -19.33 -2.67 -26.86
C SER A 289 -20.33 -2.80 -25.69
N THR A 290 -20.61 -4.00 -25.22
CA THR A 290 -21.47 -4.32 -24.07
C THR A 290 -20.70 -4.61 -22.78
N ALA A 291 -19.40 -4.28 -22.70
CA ALA A 291 -18.65 -4.42 -21.46
C ALA A 291 -19.27 -3.58 -20.32
N PRO A 292 -19.58 -4.16 -19.15
CA PRO A 292 -20.22 -3.46 -18.04
C PRO A 292 -19.31 -2.35 -17.49
N LYS A 293 -19.93 -1.22 -17.11
CA LYS A 293 -19.24 -0.02 -16.60
C LYS A 293 -18.49 -0.34 -15.30
N LEU A 294 -17.16 -0.28 -15.35
CA LEU A 294 -16.32 -0.41 -14.16
C LEU A 294 -16.41 0.84 -13.26
N GLY A 295 -16.71 2.00 -13.85
CA GLY A 295 -16.87 3.28 -13.15
C GLY A 295 -18.07 3.35 -12.20
N ASP A 296 -19.11 2.51 -12.42
CA ASP A 296 -20.28 2.46 -11.54
C ASP A 296 -20.03 1.70 -10.22
N VAL A 297 -18.87 1.06 -10.07
CA VAL A 297 -18.57 0.30 -8.86
C VAL A 297 -18.13 1.25 -7.76
N LYS A 298 -18.95 1.35 -6.69
CA LYS A 298 -18.52 2.02 -5.45
C LYS A 298 -17.32 1.27 -4.87
N THR A 299 -16.13 1.85 -4.99
CA THR A 299 -14.90 1.34 -4.38
C THR A 299 -14.46 2.17 -3.18
N GLU A 300 -14.90 3.43 -3.12
CA GLU A 300 -14.58 4.38 -2.06
C GLU A 300 -15.19 3.97 -0.71
N ALA A 301 -14.34 4.03 0.31
CA ALA A 301 -14.74 3.80 1.68
C ALA A 301 -15.51 5.00 2.26
N PRO A 302 -16.49 4.79 3.14
CA PRO A 302 -17.17 5.88 3.83
C PRO A 302 -16.19 6.70 4.69
N HIS A 303 -16.43 8.00 4.83
CA HIS A 303 -15.65 8.84 5.72
C HIS A 303 -15.97 8.54 7.20
N LEU A 304 -14.93 8.23 7.98
CA LEU A 304 -15.04 8.14 9.42
C LEU A 304 -15.10 9.54 10.04
N GLY A 305 -16.06 9.76 10.94
CA GLY A 305 -16.03 10.91 11.84
C GLY A 305 -14.79 10.89 12.74
N TYR A 306 -14.45 12.03 13.34
CA TYR A 306 -13.19 12.17 14.09
C TYR A 306 -13.09 11.19 15.28
N GLY A 307 -14.19 10.95 16.00
CA GLY A 307 -14.24 9.92 17.06
C GLY A 307 -13.96 8.50 16.54
N GLY A 308 -14.43 8.18 15.32
CA GLY A 308 -14.13 6.91 14.66
C GLY A 308 -12.67 6.79 14.24
N LYS A 309 -12.03 7.89 13.81
CA LYS A 309 -10.59 7.94 13.54
C LYS A 309 -9.77 7.70 14.81
N LEU A 310 -10.11 8.40 15.91
CA LEU A 310 -9.42 8.23 17.20
C LEU A 310 -9.52 6.79 17.71
N LEU A 311 -10.70 6.19 17.61
CA LEU A 311 -10.91 4.79 17.97
C LEU A 311 -10.07 3.85 17.08
N ALA A 312 -10.06 4.09 15.76
CA ALA A 312 -9.26 3.32 14.83
C ALA A 312 -7.75 3.41 15.14
N TRP A 313 -7.22 4.61 15.42
CA TRP A 313 -5.82 4.77 15.84
C TRP A 313 -5.52 4.06 17.15
N GLY A 314 -6.37 4.23 18.18
CA GLY A 314 -6.17 3.59 19.48
C GLY A 314 -6.21 2.06 19.41
N VAL A 315 -7.16 1.49 18.66
CA VAL A 315 -7.27 0.04 18.49
C VAL A 315 -6.12 -0.50 17.66
N THR A 316 -5.75 0.16 16.55
CA THR A 316 -4.60 -0.24 15.73
C THR A 316 -3.31 -0.20 16.53
N ALA A 317 -3.12 0.83 17.36
CA ALA A 317 -1.99 0.95 18.27
C ALA A 317 -1.94 -0.17 19.32
N ALA A 318 -3.08 -0.50 19.94
CA ALA A 318 -3.17 -1.61 20.88
C ALA A 318 -2.85 -2.95 20.21
N MET A 319 -3.40 -3.18 19.02
CA MET A 319 -3.11 -4.36 18.20
C MET A 319 -1.62 -4.46 17.84
N ALA A 320 -0.99 -3.34 17.48
CA ALA A 320 0.45 -3.29 17.19
C ALA A 320 1.32 -3.61 18.41
N ILE A 321 0.97 -3.09 19.60
CA ILE A 321 1.65 -3.45 20.85
C ILE A 321 1.52 -4.96 21.15
N VAL A 322 0.34 -5.54 20.92
CA VAL A 322 0.13 -6.98 21.09
C VAL A 322 0.97 -7.78 20.10
N ALA A 323 1.04 -7.36 18.83
CA ALA A 323 1.92 -7.99 17.84
C ALA A 323 3.39 -7.93 18.25
N ASP A 324 3.87 -6.75 18.68
CA ASP A 324 5.24 -6.57 19.18
C ASP A 324 5.54 -7.51 20.35
N TRP A 325 4.60 -7.64 21.29
CA TRP A 325 4.76 -8.51 22.44
C TRP A 325 4.85 -10.00 22.08
N ILE A 326 4.04 -10.46 21.13
CA ILE A 326 4.05 -11.87 20.69
C ILE A 326 5.33 -12.19 19.92
N THR A 327 5.74 -11.29 19.01
CA THR A 327 6.78 -11.58 18.03
C THR A 327 8.18 -11.28 18.55
N HIS A 328 8.33 -10.23 19.36
CA HIS A 328 9.63 -9.75 19.86
C HIS A 328 9.76 -9.82 21.38
N GLY A 329 8.70 -10.19 22.12
CA GLY A 329 8.72 -10.27 23.57
C GLY A 329 8.77 -8.92 24.29
N THR A 330 8.67 -7.80 23.55
CA THR A 330 8.62 -6.45 24.14
C THR A 330 7.39 -6.30 25.00
N THR A 331 7.59 -5.98 26.28
CA THR A 331 6.44 -5.86 27.18
C THR A 331 5.55 -4.69 26.76
N PRO A 332 4.21 -4.79 26.90
CA PRO A 332 3.31 -3.70 26.53
C PRO A 332 3.69 -2.35 27.16
N LEU A 333 4.21 -2.37 28.40
CA LEU A 333 4.63 -1.16 29.11
C LEU A 333 5.88 -0.51 28.47
N GLN A 334 6.80 -1.30 27.92
CA GLN A 334 7.99 -0.80 27.20
C GLN A 334 7.63 -0.25 25.82
N ALA A 335 6.66 -0.86 25.13
CA ALA A 335 6.19 -0.45 23.81
C ALA A 335 5.26 0.77 23.84
N LEU A 336 4.62 1.06 24.99
CA LEU A 336 3.62 2.10 25.15
C LEU A 336 4.14 3.53 24.85
N PRO A 337 5.32 3.97 25.34
CA PRO A 337 5.77 5.35 25.11
C PRO A 337 6.00 5.65 23.63
N GLY A 338 6.65 4.75 22.89
CA GLY A 338 6.87 4.90 21.45
C GLY A 338 5.55 4.91 20.66
N MET A 339 4.63 4.01 21.00
CA MET A 339 3.31 3.95 20.36
C MET A 339 2.46 5.20 20.65
N ALA A 340 2.49 5.71 21.89
CA ALA A 340 1.80 6.94 22.25
C ALA A 340 2.33 8.14 21.47
N LEU A 341 3.66 8.23 21.28
CA LEU A 341 4.28 9.27 20.45
C LEU A 341 3.86 9.15 18.98
N MET A 342 3.76 7.93 18.44
CA MET A 342 3.27 7.71 17.09
C MET A 342 1.81 8.15 16.92
N VAL A 343 0.93 7.75 17.84
CA VAL A 343 -0.48 8.17 17.82
C VAL A 343 -0.60 9.68 17.94
N LEU A 344 0.19 10.31 18.83
CA LEU A 344 0.23 11.76 18.98
C LEU A 344 0.69 12.45 17.68
N ALA A 345 1.76 11.96 17.05
CA ALA A 345 2.25 12.48 15.77
C ALA A 345 1.18 12.37 14.67
N THR A 346 0.45 11.24 14.63
CA THR A 346 -0.67 11.05 13.72
C THR A 346 -1.81 12.04 13.97
N ILE A 347 -2.21 12.24 15.24
CA ILE A 347 -3.26 13.19 15.62
C ILE A 347 -2.86 14.62 15.23
N VAL A 348 -1.64 15.03 15.58
CA VAL A 348 -1.11 16.37 15.27
C VAL A 348 -1.04 16.57 13.77
N GLY A 349 -0.51 15.61 13.01
CA GLY A 349 -0.42 15.70 11.56
C GLY A 349 -1.79 15.77 10.88
N ASP A 350 -2.78 14.98 11.29
CA ASP A 350 -4.16 15.07 10.77
C ASP A 350 -4.82 16.40 11.17
N ALA A 351 -4.54 16.93 12.36
CA ALA A 351 -5.04 18.24 12.80
C ALA A 351 -4.45 19.39 11.97
N VAL A 352 -3.15 19.37 11.67
CA VAL A 352 -2.50 20.35 10.78
C VAL A 352 -3.06 20.26 9.36
N ALA A 353 -3.31 19.06 8.86
CA ALA A 353 -3.95 18.85 7.57
C ALA A 353 -5.36 19.46 7.51
N GLN A 354 -6.12 19.35 8.61
CA GLN A 354 -7.44 19.99 8.72
C GLN A 354 -7.33 21.52 8.80
N ALA A 355 -6.42 22.05 9.62
CA ALA A 355 -6.20 23.49 9.77
C ALA A 355 -5.76 24.18 8.47
N THR A 356 -5.02 23.47 7.61
CA THR A 356 -4.59 23.95 6.28
C THR A 356 -5.65 23.78 5.18
N GLY A 357 -6.88 23.40 5.55
CA GLY A 357 -7.98 23.19 4.61
C GLY A 357 -7.80 21.97 3.70
N ARG A 358 -6.98 20.99 4.11
CA ARG A 358 -6.66 19.76 3.35
C ARG A 358 -6.06 19.99 1.97
N LYS A 359 -5.44 21.15 1.73
CA LYS A 359 -4.69 21.44 0.49
C LYS A 359 -3.53 20.47 0.27
N ILE A 360 -2.91 20.03 1.36
CA ILE A 360 -1.88 19.00 1.38
C ILE A 360 -2.46 17.76 2.09
N PRO A 361 -2.27 16.54 1.55
CA PRO A 361 -2.79 15.32 2.16
C PRO A 361 -2.29 15.11 3.60
N ALA A 362 -3.14 14.52 4.45
CA ALA A 362 -2.78 14.22 5.84
C ALA A 362 -1.55 13.33 5.96
N VAL A 363 -1.34 12.42 4.99
CA VAL A 363 -0.15 11.56 4.91
C VAL A 363 1.14 12.38 4.91
N CYS A 364 1.19 13.50 4.18
CA CYS A 364 2.37 14.36 4.12
C CYS A 364 2.59 15.11 5.43
N TRP A 365 1.52 15.60 6.08
CA TRP A 365 1.65 16.28 7.36
C TRP A 365 2.08 15.34 8.49
N VAL A 366 1.50 14.15 8.54
CA VAL A 366 1.87 13.12 9.52
C VAL A 366 3.32 12.69 9.33
N SER A 367 3.78 12.48 8.09
CA SER A 367 5.18 12.10 7.83
C SER A 367 6.15 13.21 8.23
N ILE A 368 5.86 14.49 7.93
CA ILE A 368 6.69 15.63 8.34
C ILE A 368 6.77 15.76 9.86
N VAL A 369 5.62 15.70 10.56
CA VAL A 369 5.58 15.79 12.02
C VAL A 369 6.39 14.66 12.65
N ALA A 370 6.14 13.42 12.23
CA ALA A 370 6.86 12.26 12.75
C ALA A 370 8.37 12.32 12.45
N MET A 371 8.75 12.69 11.23
CA MET A 371 10.16 12.85 10.85
C MET A 371 10.86 13.91 11.68
N PHE A 372 10.21 15.06 11.91
CA PHE A 372 10.76 16.12 12.75
C PHE A 372 11.05 15.65 14.17
N LEU A 373 10.14 14.87 14.80
CA LEU A 373 10.30 14.39 16.18
C LEU A 373 11.56 13.57 16.43
N THR A 374 12.09 12.92 15.39
CA THR A 374 13.34 12.13 15.46
C THR A 374 14.49 12.76 14.67
N SER A 375 14.28 13.94 14.09
CA SER A 375 15.31 14.63 13.31
C SER A 375 16.39 15.24 14.21
N PRO A 376 17.60 15.52 13.69
CA PRO A 376 18.65 16.22 14.44
C PRO A 376 18.24 17.60 14.96
N TRP A 377 17.17 18.19 14.43
CA TRP A 377 16.65 19.49 14.85
C TRP A 377 15.72 19.43 16.07
N CYS A 378 15.25 18.25 16.47
CA CYS A 378 14.43 18.11 17.67
C CYS A 378 15.31 17.88 18.91
N PRO A 379 15.20 18.70 19.97
CA PRO A 379 16.00 18.52 21.19
C PRO A 379 15.82 17.17 21.88
N TRP A 380 14.65 16.53 21.70
CA TRP A 380 14.31 15.24 22.30
C TRP A 380 14.42 14.06 21.32
N ALA A 381 15.08 14.25 20.18
CA ALA A 381 15.15 13.27 19.11
C ALA A 381 15.70 11.91 19.57
N ALA A 382 16.76 11.92 20.40
CA ALA A 382 17.37 10.69 20.89
C ALA A 382 16.41 9.88 21.76
N GLN A 383 15.73 10.53 22.72
CA GLN A 383 14.77 9.86 23.61
C GLN A 383 13.57 9.32 22.83
N ILE A 384 13.06 10.09 21.87
CA ILE A 384 11.94 9.68 21.01
C ILE A 384 12.36 8.52 20.10
N ALA A 385 13.58 8.56 19.55
CA ALA A 385 14.11 7.47 18.73
C ALA A 385 14.27 6.19 19.55
N THR A 386 14.80 6.27 20.77
CA THR A 386 14.92 5.10 21.67
C THR A 386 13.56 4.54 22.07
N ALA A 387 12.59 5.39 22.39
CA ALA A 387 11.23 4.95 22.72
C ALA A 387 10.53 4.30 21.53
N SER A 388 10.59 4.92 20.35
CA SER A 388 9.97 4.38 19.12
C SER A 388 10.65 3.12 18.57
N ALA A 389 11.91 2.87 18.94
CA ALA A 389 12.63 1.64 18.59
C ALA A 389 12.09 0.40 19.33
N GLN A 390 11.34 0.58 20.42
CA GLN A 390 10.66 -0.53 21.11
C GLN A 390 9.43 -1.04 20.35
N ASN A 391 8.94 -0.29 19.36
CA ASN A 391 7.86 -0.71 18.48
C ASN A 391 8.46 -1.22 17.17
N ASP A 392 8.16 -2.46 16.80
CA ASP A 392 8.70 -3.00 15.58
C ASP A 392 7.92 -2.49 14.36
N PHE A 393 8.61 -2.42 13.22
CA PHE A 393 7.99 -2.05 11.95
C PHE A 393 6.89 -3.04 11.53
N LEU A 394 7.14 -4.34 11.71
CA LEU A 394 6.18 -5.38 11.35
C LEU A 394 4.95 -5.32 12.26
N GLY A 395 5.14 -5.06 13.56
CA GLY A 395 4.05 -4.95 14.53
C GLY A 395 3.03 -3.85 14.18
N VAL A 396 3.49 -2.71 13.67
CA VAL A 396 2.60 -1.62 13.19
C VAL A 396 1.92 -1.99 11.86
N THR A 397 2.59 -2.80 11.05
CA THR A 397 2.14 -3.18 9.70
C THR A 397 1.07 -4.27 9.72
N THR A 398 1.17 -5.26 10.61
CA THR A 398 0.23 -6.40 10.69
C THR A 398 -1.24 -5.95 10.85
N PRO A 399 -1.59 -5.05 11.79
CA PRO A 399 -2.96 -4.52 11.91
C PRO A 399 -3.45 -3.83 10.64
N MET A 400 -2.60 -3.02 10.00
CA MET A 400 -2.94 -2.32 8.75
C MET A 400 -3.29 -3.32 7.64
N LEU A 401 -2.44 -4.34 7.42
CA LEU A 401 -2.70 -5.36 6.41
C LEU A 401 -3.90 -6.25 6.76
N THR A 402 -4.20 -6.44 8.05
CA THR A 402 -5.41 -7.15 8.48
C THR A 402 -6.66 -6.42 8.01
N PHE A 403 -6.74 -5.10 8.23
CA PHE A 403 -7.87 -4.29 7.76
C PHE A 403 -7.94 -4.22 6.23
N ALA A 404 -6.79 -4.16 5.56
CA ALA A 404 -6.75 -4.27 4.10
C ALA A 404 -7.36 -5.60 3.65
N GLY A 405 -6.95 -6.72 4.24
CA GLY A 405 -7.45 -8.07 3.93
C GLY A 405 -8.94 -8.20 4.15
N LEU A 406 -9.43 -7.75 5.31
CA LEU A 406 -10.86 -7.75 5.65
C LEU A 406 -11.71 -6.91 4.67
N SER A 407 -11.10 -5.95 3.98
CA SER A 407 -11.79 -5.11 3.00
C SER A 407 -11.76 -5.65 1.57
N ILE A 408 -10.82 -6.55 1.22
CA ILE A 408 -10.60 -7.04 -0.16
C ILE A 408 -11.88 -7.59 -0.80
N ALA A 409 -12.70 -8.31 -0.02
CA ALA A 409 -13.88 -8.98 -0.55
C ALA A 409 -14.89 -8.02 -1.21
N LYS A 410 -14.94 -6.75 -0.79
CA LYS A 410 -15.83 -5.74 -1.41
C LYS A 410 -15.46 -5.44 -2.86
N ASP A 411 -14.18 -5.60 -3.19
CA ASP A 411 -13.59 -5.25 -4.49
C ASP A 411 -13.58 -6.44 -5.45
N ILE A 412 -13.85 -7.66 -4.96
CA ILE A 412 -13.87 -8.90 -5.76
C ILE A 412 -14.90 -8.89 -6.89
N PRO A 413 -16.13 -8.37 -6.73
CA PRO A 413 -17.07 -8.25 -7.84
C PRO A 413 -16.54 -7.34 -8.97
N ALA A 414 -15.81 -6.27 -8.62
CA ALA A 414 -15.16 -5.40 -9.58
C ALA A 414 -13.98 -6.12 -10.26
N PHE A 415 -13.15 -6.80 -9.46
CA PHE A 415 -12.00 -7.56 -9.93
C PHE A 415 -12.41 -8.68 -10.90
N ARG A 416 -13.51 -9.41 -10.64
CA ARG A 416 -14.01 -10.46 -11.56
C ARG A 416 -14.41 -9.93 -12.94
N ARG A 417 -14.67 -8.61 -13.06
CA ARG A 417 -14.93 -7.95 -14.35
C ARG A 417 -13.64 -7.57 -15.08
N LEU A 418 -12.49 -7.62 -14.40
CA LEU A 418 -11.19 -7.39 -15.02
C LEU A 418 -10.76 -8.61 -15.83
N GLY A 419 -10.23 -8.35 -17.02
CA GLY A 419 -9.60 -9.40 -17.82
C GLY A 419 -8.22 -9.78 -17.25
N TRP A 420 -7.88 -11.06 -17.28
CA TRP A 420 -6.56 -11.58 -16.86
C TRP A 420 -5.38 -10.84 -17.50
N ARG A 421 -5.59 -10.30 -18.71
CA ARG A 421 -4.59 -9.53 -19.46
C ARG A 421 -4.16 -8.26 -18.71
N ILE A 422 -5.11 -7.54 -18.10
CA ILE A 422 -4.80 -6.33 -17.33
C ILE A 422 -4.10 -6.69 -16.03
N VAL A 423 -4.53 -7.79 -15.39
CA VAL A 423 -3.87 -8.30 -14.17
C VAL A 423 -2.40 -8.64 -14.44
N LEU A 424 -2.10 -9.28 -15.57
CA LEU A 424 -0.73 -9.57 -15.98
C LEU A 424 0.09 -8.29 -16.24
N VAL A 425 -0.51 -7.31 -16.92
CA VAL A 425 0.13 -5.99 -17.15
C VAL A 425 0.46 -5.32 -15.84
N SER A 426 -0.46 -5.33 -14.87
CA SER A 426 -0.24 -4.79 -13.53
C SER A 426 0.94 -5.47 -12.83
N PHE A 427 1.01 -6.80 -12.83
CA PHE A 427 2.13 -7.51 -12.21
C PHE A 427 3.48 -7.20 -12.88
N VAL A 428 3.51 -7.11 -14.21
CA VAL A 428 4.73 -6.74 -14.94
C VAL A 428 5.11 -5.29 -14.69
N ALA A 429 4.15 -4.38 -14.62
CA ALA A 429 4.38 -2.98 -14.28
C ALA A 429 4.95 -2.86 -12.86
N ASN A 430 4.32 -3.50 -11.87
CA ASN A 430 4.78 -3.56 -10.49
C ASN A 430 6.22 -4.12 -10.39
N ALA A 431 6.48 -5.29 -10.99
CA ALA A 431 7.79 -5.93 -10.96
C ALA A 431 8.86 -5.10 -11.65
N GLY A 432 8.56 -4.56 -12.83
CA GLY A 432 9.47 -3.73 -13.60
C GLY A 432 9.76 -2.40 -12.92
N THR A 433 8.80 -1.82 -12.20
CA THR A 433 8.98 -0.58 -11.45
C THR A 433 9.87 -0.83 -10.23
N PHE A 434 9.63 -1.92 -9.49
CA PHE A 434 10.50 -2.37 -8.41
C PHE A 434 11.95 -2.57 -8.90
N LEU A 435 12.14 -3.33 -9.98
CA LEU A 435 13.47 -3.59 -10.55
C LEU A 435 14.11 -2.33 -11.14
N GLY A 436 13.33 -1.47 -11.80
CA GLY A 436 13.81 -0.23 -12.38
C GLY A 436 14.31 0.74 -11.33
N ALA A 437 13.56 0.92 -10.24
CA ALA A 437 13.98 1.76 -9.13
C ALA A 437 15.19 1.16 -8.37
N ALA A 438 15.23 -0.17 -8.21
CA ALA A 438 16.41 -0.85 -7.67
C ALA A 438 17.64 -0.67 -8.56
N LEU A 439 17.49 -0.76 -9.89
CA LEU A 439 18.58 -0.53 -10.84
C LEU A 439 19.10 0.91 -10.77
N VAL A 440 18.21 1.91 -10.76
CA VAL A 440 18.60 3.31 -10.60
C VAL A 440 19.38 3.50 -9.30
N ALA A 441 18.87 2.97 -8.18
CA ALA A 441 19.55 3.04 -6.89
C ALA A 441 20.94 2.37 -6.91
N GLN A 442 21.06 1.21 -7.57
CA GLN A 442 22.32 0.49 -7.72
C GLN A 442 23.35 1.28 -8.54
N LEU A 443 22.90 1.96 -9.61
CA LEU A 443 23.75 2.80 -10.47
C LEU A 443 24.29 4.02 -9.75
N PHE A 444 23.53 4.57 -8.80
CA PHE A 444 23.97 5.67 -7.94
C PHE A 444 24.78 5.22 -6.72
N HIS A 445 25.19 3.94 -6.66
CA HIS A 445 26.05 3.37 -5.62
C HIS A 445 25.51 3.58 -4.19
N ILE A 446 24.22 3.29 -3.97
CA ILE A 446 23.62 3.19 -2.62
C ILE A 446 24.19 2.04 -1.80
#